data_AF-A0A4Y2UUU8-F1
#
_entry.id   AF-A0A4Y2UUU8-F1
#
_cell.length_a   1.000
_cell.length_b   1.000
_cell.length_c   1.000
_cell.angle_alpha   90.00
_cell.angle_beta   90.00
_cell.angle_gamma   90.00
#
_symmetry.space_group_name_H-M   'P 1'
#
loop_
_entity.id
_entity.type
_entity.pdbx_description
1 polymer ?
#
loop_
_entity_poly.entity_id
_entity_poly.type
_entity_poly.pdbx_seq_one_letter_code
_entity_poly.pdbx_strand_id
1 'polypeptide(L)'
;MFMNMRLMSSRTFNVYKKMLHSSLTKASEKQFHQIRSEVKKAYNEEKDGITNIAVTFDGTWLTRGHTSQIGIGCVIDMLAGYVIDYQVMSKYCKECELARVN
;
A
#
# COMPACT_ATOMS: atom_id res chain seq x y z
N MET A 1 18.97 -27.39 10.31
CA MET A 1 19.87 -26.32 10.81
C MET A 1 19.07 -25.45 11.76
N PHE A 2 19.17 -25.70 13.07
CA PHE A 2 18.52 -24.84 14.07
C PHE A 2 19.35 -23.55 14.19
N MET A 3 18.88 -22.47 13.58
CA MET A 3 19.50 -21.16 13.77
C MET A 3 19.28 -20.75 15.22
N ASN A 4 20.36 -20.69 15.98
CA ASN A 4 20.42 -20.35 17.41
C ASN A 4 20.15 -18.84 17.64
N MET A 5 19.14 -18.29 16.97
CA MET A 5 18.70 -16.91 17.14
C MET A 5 17.81 -16.84 18.37
N ARG A 6 18.19 -15.98 19.33
CA ARG A 6 17.27 -15.61 20.42
C ARG A 6 16.02 -15.00 19.79
N LEU A 7 14.88 -15.67 19.97
CA LEU A 7 13.59 -15.17 19.52
C LEU A 7 13.34 -13.79 20.14
N MET A 8 13.04 -12.82 19.27
CA MET A 8 12.69 -11.47 19.69
C MET A 8 11.40 -11.53 20.51
N SER A 9 11.35 -10.82 21.65
CA SER A 9 10.11 -10.75 22.43
C SER A 9 8.99 -10.09 21.62
N SER A 10 7.73 -10.49 21.84
CA SER A 10 6.57 -9.88 21.18
C SER A 10 6.49 -8.37 21.40
N ARG A 11 6.94 -7.89 22.57
CA ARG A 11 7.02 -6.46 22.89
C ARG A 11 8.01 -5.76 21.96
N THR A 12 9.24 -6.26 21.88
CA THR A 12 10.29 -5.71 21.03
C THR A 12 9.87 -5.75 19.55
N PHE A 13 9.28 -6.86 19.10
CA PHE A 13 8.78 -7.00 17.73
C PHE A 13 7.73 -5.94 17.39
N ASN A 14 6.75 -5.73 18.27
CA ASN A 14 5.70 -4.74 18.05
C ASN A 14 6.24 -3.30 18.02
N VAL A 15 7.28 -2.98 18.79
CA VAL A 15 7.95 -1.68 18.74
C VAL A 15 8.57 -1.46 17.36
N TYR A 16 9.41 -2.40 16.89
CA TYR A 16 10.04 -2.27 15.57
C TYR A 16 9.02 -2.27 14.43
N LYS A 17 7.97 -3.10 14.51
CA LYS A 17 6.87 -3.11 13.54
C LYS A 17 6.23 -1.72 13.42
N LYS A 18 5.91 -1.06 14.54
CA LYS A 18 5.33 0.28 14.54
C LYS A 18 6.28 1.33 13.98
N MET A 19 7.56 1.26 14.35
CA MET A 19 8.59 2.17 13.83
C MET A 19 8.72 2.03 12.31
N LEU A 20 8.89 0.80 11.81
CA LEU A 20 8.99 0.52 10.38
C LEU A 20 7.74 0.98 9.63
N HIS A 21 6.55 0.68 10.15
CA HIS A 21 5.30 1.10 9.53
C HIS A 21 5.24 2.63 9.41
N SER A 22 5.53 3.36 10.49
CA SER A 22 5.52 4.83 10.46
C SER A 22 6.54 5.41 9.47
N SER A 23 7.75 4.88 9.45
CA SER A 23 8.80 5.33 8.53
C SER A 23 8.44 5.05 7.07
N LEU A 24 7.89 3.87 6.77
CA LEU A 24 7.48 3.49 5.42
C LEU A 24 6.29 4.32 4.94
N THR A 25 5.31 4.60 5.80
CA THR A 25 4.16 5.46 5.44
C THR A 25 4.63 6.86 5.04
N LYS A 26 5.50 7.48 5.85
CA LYS A 26 6.05 8.81 5.56
C LYS A 26 6.87 8.84 4.26
N ALA A 27 7.70 7.81 4.05
CA ALA A 27 8.49 7.70 2.82
C ALA A 27 7.58 7.55 1.59
N SER A 28 6.53 6.73 1.70
CA SER A 28 5.55 6.51 0.64
C SER A 28 4.81 7.80 0.31
N GLU A 29 4.28 8.52 1.31
CA GLU A 29 3.59 9.80 1.11
C GLU A 29 4.46 10.81 0.37
N LYS A 30 5.73 10.95 0.78
CA LYS A 30 6.68 11.83 0.10
C LYS A 30 6.89 11.41 -1.36
N GLN A 31 7.02 10.11 -1.62
CA GLN A 31 7.22 9.60 -2.96
C GLN A 31 5.98 9.79 -3.85
N PHE A 32 4.77 9.56 -3.32
CA PHE A 32 3.52 9.82 -4.04
C PHE A 32 3.35 11.31 -4.37
N HIS A 33 3.74 12.21 -3.48
CA HIS A 33 3.75 13.64 -3.79
C HIS A 33 4.65 13.98 -5.00
N GLN A 34 5.85 13.40 -5.04
CA GLN A 34 6.78 13.60 -6.16
C GLN A 34 6.23 12.99 -7.46
N ILE A 35 5.76 11.74 -7.42
CA ILE A 35 5.17 11.06 -8.57
C ILE A 35 4.01 11.85 -9.15
N ARG A 36 3.07 12.30 -8.30
CA ARG A 36 1.90 13.07 -8.75
C ARG A 36 2.32 14.39 -9.39
N SER A 37 3.37 15.05 -8.90
CA SER A 37 3.92 16.25 -9.55
C SER A 37 4.52 15.95 -10.92
N GLU A 38 5.26 14.85 -11.06
CA GLU A 38 5.83 14.44 -12.36
C GLU A 38 4.75 14.05 -13.37
N VAL A 39 3.70 13.34 -12.93
CA VAL A 39 2.55 13.02 -13.78
C VAL A 39 1.85 14.30 -14.25
N LYS A 40 1.58 15.26 -13.36
CA LYS A 40 1.00 16.55 -13.76
C LYS A 40 1.82 17.28 -14.82
N LYS A 41 3.16 17.28 -14.69
CA LYS A 41 4.06 17.87 -15.70
C LYS A 41 3.97 17.13 -17.04
N ALA A 42 3.89 15.81 -17.02
CA ALA A 42 3.81 15.00 -18.24
C ALA A 42 2.55 15.30 -19.08
N TYR A 43 1.43 15.64 -18.43
CA TYR A 43 0.18 16.03 -19.09
C TYR A 43 0.07 17.52 -19.44
N ASN A 44 1.15 18.31 -19.26
CA ASN A 44 1.16 19.76 -19.45
C ASN A 44 0.09 20.47 -18.60
N GLU A 45 0.19 20.30 -17.28
CA GLU A 45 -0.65 20.91 -16.22
C GLU A 45 -1.63 22.01 -16.69
N GLU A 46 -2.93 21.71 -16.58
CA GLU A 46 -4.00 22.62 -17.00
C GLU A 46 -4.05 23.90 -16.13
N LYS A 47 -4.50 25.00 -16.73
CA LYS A 47 -4.46 26.34 -16.11
C LYS A 47 -5.39 26.50 -14.90
N ASP A 48 -6.38 25.64 -14.74
CA ASP A 48 -7.32 25.64 -13.62
C ASP A 48 -6.81 24.82 -12.41
N GLY A 49 -5.62 24.22 -12.52
CA GLY A 49 -5.02 23.40 -11.48
C GLY A 49 -5.55 21.95 -11.41
N ILE A 50 -6.47 21.57 -12.32
CA ILE A 50 -7.04 20.23 -12.41
C ILE A 50 -6.52 19.58 -13.70
N THR A 51 -5.66 18.57 -13.55
CA THR A 51 -5.14 17.83 -14.70
C THR A 51 -5.98 16.58 -14.95
N ASN A 52 -6.61 16.49 -16.13
CA ASN A 52 -7.27 15.26 -16.55
C ASN A 52 -6.22 14.22 -16.95
N ILE A 53 -6.32 13.01 -16.38
CA ILE A 53 -5.37 11.91 -16.63
C ILE A 53 -6.10 10.63 -17.01
N ALA A 54 -5.48 9.81 -17.83
CA ALA A 54 -5.93 8.46 -18.12
C ALA A 54 -5.22 7.47 -17.19
N VAL A 55 -5.98 6.54 -16.61
CA VAL A 55 -5.42 5.57 -15.65
C VAL A 55 -5.81 4.15 -16.01
N THR A 56 -4.93 3.20 -15.67
CA THR A 56 -5.25 1.79 -15.55
C THR A 56 -5.25 1.38 -14.08
N PHE A 57 -5.79 0.19 -13.82
CA PHE A 57 -5.85 -0.39 -12.50
C PHE A 57 -5.30 -1.80 -12.54
N ASP A 58 -4.45 -2.12 -11.58
CA ASP A 58 -3.98 -3.48 -11.35
C ASP A 58 -3.87 -3.74 -9.85
N GLY A 59 -3.76 -5.01 -9.46
CA GLY A 59 -3.68 -5.39 -8.06
C GLY A 59 -3.06 -6.75 -7.86
N THR A 60 -2.61 -7.00 -6.64
CA THR A 60 -2.05 -8.28 -6.25
C THR A 60 -2.52 -8.71 -4.87
N TRP A 61 -2.37 -10.01 -4.61
CA TRP A 61 -2.70 -10.63 -3.33
C TRP A 61 -1.42 -10.92 -2.56
N LEU A 62 -1.47 -10.78 -1.23
CA LEU A 62 -0.31 -11.04 -0.37
C LEU A 62 0.23 -12.47 -0.53
N THR A 63 -0.66 -13.46 -0.69
CA THR A 63 -0.29 -14.85 -0.94
C THR A 63 -0.88 -15.36 -2.26
N ARG A 64 -0.14 -16.24 -2.94
CA ARG A 64 -0.62 -16.95 -4.14
C ARG A 64 -1.69 -17.99 -3.77
N GLY A 65 -2.61 -18.26 -4.69
CA GLY A 65 -3.52 -19.41 -4.62
C GLY A 65 -4.90 -19.16 -4.02
N HIS A 66 -5.57 -18.05 -4.36
CA HIS A 66 -6.97 -17.72 -3.98
C HIS A 66 -7.34 -17.75 -2.48
N THR A 67 -6.38 -17.96 -1.58
CA THR A 67 -6.58 -18.02 -0.12
C THR A 67 -6.26 -16.70 0.59
N SER A 68 -5.67 -15.74 -0.11
CA SER A 68 -5.28 -14.47 0.50
C SER A 68 -6.48 -13.69 1.01
N GLN A 69 -6.38 -13.26 2.26
CA GLN A 69 -7.32 -12.31 2.86
C GLN A 69 -6.85 -10.87 2.73
N ILE A 70 -5.64 -10.63 2.20
CA ILE A 70 -5.07 -9.29 2.07
C ILE A 70 -4.68 -9.07 0.61
N GLY A 71 -5.13 -7.96 0.05
CA GLY A 71 -4.80 -7.54 -1.31
C GLY A 71 -4.41 -6.07 -1.34
N ILE A 72 -3.83 -5.66 -2.46
CA ILE A 72 -3.54 -4.28 -2.78
C ILE A 72 -4.04 -4.00 -4.19
N GLY A 73 -4.73 -2.87 -4.35
CA GLY A 73 -5.07 -2.29 -5.63
C GLY A 73 -4.24 -1.04 -5.88
N CYS A 74 -3.82 -0.82 -7.12
CA CYS A 74 -2.97 0.27 -7.54
C CYS A 74 -3.60 0.98 -8.75
N VAL A 75 -3.65 2.31 -8.69
CA VAL A 75 -4.01 3.17 -9.82
C VAL A 75 -2.72 3.59 -10.51
N ILE A 76 -2.62 3.30 -11.81
CA ILE A 76 -1.43 3.51 -12.62
C ILE A 76 -1.75 4.53 -13.70
N ASP A 77 -0.99 5.61 -13.76
CA ASP A 77 -1.09 6.59 -14.83
C ASP A 77 -0.67 5.97 -16.18
N MET A 78 -1.46 6.20 -17.22
CA MET A 78 -1.23 5.62 -18.54
C MET A 78 -0.06 6.26 -19.31
N LEU A 79 0.24 7.54 -19.07
CA LEU A 79 1.25 8.26 -19.83
C LEU A 79 2.66 8.03 -19.28
N ALA A 80 2.85 8.25 -17.97
CA ALA A 80 4.14 8.09 -17.29
C ALA A 80 4.36 6.66 -16.77
N GLY A 81 3.30 5.84 -16.67
CA GLY A 81 3.40 4.46 -16.18
C GLY A 81 3.61 4.36 -14.66
N TYR A 82 3.45 5.45 -13.91
CA TYR A 82 3.65 5.46 -12.47
C TYR A 82 2.39 5.06 -11.70
N VAL A 83 2.58 4.36 -10.57
CA VAL A 83 1.51 4.20 -9.57
C VAL A 83 1.30 5.55 -8.90
N ILE A 84 0.11 6.13 -9.05
CA ILE A 84 -0.25 7.44 -8.48
C ILE A 84 -1.04 7.33 -7.19
N ASP A 85 -1.67 6.18 -6.96
CA ASP A 85 -2.40 5.88 -5.74
C ASP A 85 -2.52 4.37 -5.51
N TYR A 86 -2.77 3.97 -4.27
CA TYR A 86 -2.96 2.57 -3.90
C TYR A 86 -3.89 2.40 -2.70
N GLN A 87 -4.52 1.24 -2.61
CA GLN A 87 -5.35 0.87 -1.46
C GLN A 87 -5.05 -0.57 -1.03
N VAL A 88 -4.68 -0.75 0.23
CA VAL A 88 -4.60 -2.07 0.87
C VAL A 88 -5.98 -2.46 1.37
N MET A 89 -6.43 -3.65 1.01
CA MET A 89 -7.74 -4.19 1.38
C MET A 89 -7.58 -5.50 2.13
N SER A 90 -8.45 -5.73 3.12
CA SER A 90 -8.51 -6.95 3.91
C SER A 90 -9.92 -7.53 3.87
N LYS A 91 -10.05 -8.81 3.53
CA LYS A 91 -11.26 -9.60 3.71
C LYS A 91 -11.42 -10.10 5.15
N TYR A 92 -10.37 -9.97 5.97
CA TYR A 92 -10.44 -10.25 7.40
C TYR A 92 -11.03 -9.04 8.14
N CYS A 93 -12.07 -9.30 8.94
CA CYS A 93 -12.70 -8.34 9.85
C CYS A 93 -12.78 -8.97 11.25
N LYS A 94 -12.13 -8.34 12.24
CA LYS A 94 -12.12 -8.85 13.62
C LYS A 94 -13.52 -8.86 14.24
N GLU A 95 -14.33 -7.87 13.92
CA GLU A 95 -15.72 -7.78 14.40
C GLU A 95 -16.56 -8.94 13.84
N CYS A 96 -16.45 -9.22 12.54
CA CYS A 96 -17.13 -10.38 11.94
C CYS A 96 -16.65 -11.71 12.51
N GLU A 97 -15.37 -11.83 12.87
CA GLU A 97 -14.84 -13.01 13.54
C GLU A 97 -15.49 -13.19 14.92
N LEU A 98 -15.54 -12.14 15.74
CA LEU A 98 -16.13 -12.18 17.08
C LEU A 98 -17.63 -12.46 17.04
N ALA A 99 -18.35 -11.89 16.07
CA ALA A 99 -19.78 -12.10 15.90
C ALA A 99 -20.17 -13.55 15.52
N ARG A 100 -19.25 -14.36 14.99
CA ARG A 100 -19.50 -15.79 14.68
C ARG A 100 -19.43 -16.71 15.88
N VAL A 101 -18.86 -16.22 16.99
CA VAL A 101 -18.65 -17.00 18.22
C VAL A 101 -19.79 -16.78 19.22
N ASN A 102 -20.67 -15.82 18.95
CA ASN A 102 -21.95 -15.59 19.63
C ASN A 102 -23.09 -16.27 18.86
#